data_AF-A0A061NP33-F1
#
_entry.id   AF-A0A061NP33-F1
#
_cell.length_a   1.000
_cell.length_b   1.000
_cell.length_c   1.000
_cell.angle_alpha   90.00
_cell.angle_beta   90.00
_cell.angle_gamma   90.00
#
_symmetry.space_group_name_H-M   'P 1'
#
loop_
_entity.id
_entity.type
_entity.pdbx_description
1 polymer ?
#
loop_
_entity_poly.entity_id
_entity_poly.type
_entity_poly.pdbx_seq_one_letter_code
_entity_poly.pdbx_strand_id
1 'polypeptide(L)'
;MQLTVSSFKLENVMNYRFFGDQLIVSEPTFQSIRENIQVGESAEELTYETFQLLDADQSDVASDIFLGNIDNDLFITDFHTSYEQSIQTFGLLIFIAGFLGIVFLLSTGSILYFKQMTEAEQEKGHYRTLRQLGFQVNDIMKGIIRKQLFVYIIPLAIGLLHAAFALNVGSVLIVASMLTPIIMSMAAYITIYLMFTILTIRYYRSIVRKAL
;
A
#
# COMPACT_ATOMS: atom_id res chain seq x y z
N MET A 1 18.86 -8.45 38.45
CA MET A 1 17.46 -8.31 38.89
C MET A 1 16.56 -9.04 37.90
N GLN A 2 15.58 -9.83 38.36
CA GLN A 2 14.63 -10.51 37.47
C GLN A 2 13.33 -9.70 37.43
N LEU A 3 13.10 -8.99 36.33
CA LEU A 3 11.86 -8.23 36.10
C LEU A 3 10.80 -9.16 35.49
N THR A 4 9.56 -9.06 35.96
CA THR A 4 8.43 -9.80 35.40
C THR A 4 7.45 -8.81 34.76
N VAL A 5 7.15 -9.00 33.48
CA VAL A 5 6.20 -8.17 32.75
C VAL A 5 4.78 -8.52 33.21
N SER A 6 4.08 -7.56 33.83
CA SER A 6 2.73 -7.76 34.35
C SER A 6 1.65 -7.60 33.28
N SER A 7 1.87 -6.74 32.29
CA SER A 7 0.96 -6.53 31.16
C SER A 7 1.71 -5.95 29.96
N PHE A 8 1.19 -6.18 28.76
CA PHE A 8 1.67 -5.59 27.52
C PHE A 8 0.52 -4.79 26.89
N LYS A 9 0.76 -3.51 26.61
CA LYS A 9 -0.18 -2.61 25.94
C LYS A 9 0.47 -2.00 24.72
N LEU A 10 -0.29 -1.91 23.63
CA LEU A 10 0.14 -1.27 22.38
C LEU A 10 -0.33 0.19 22.36
N GLU A 11 0.07 0.96 23.38
CA GLU A 11 -0.27 2.38 23.53
C GLU A 11 1.01 3.21 23.55
N ASN A 12 1.01 4.35 22.86
CA ASN A 12 2.11 5.30 22.97
C ASN A 12 1.97 6.07 24.28
N VAL A 13 2.94 5.91 25.16
CA VAL A 13 2.97 6.59 26.47
C VAL A 13 3.42 8.05 26.33
N MET A 14 4.18 8.34 25.26
CA MET A 14 4.73 9.65 24.93
C MET A 14 4.87 9.83 23.41
N ASN A 15 5.10 11.07 22.96
CA ASN A 15 5.23 11.41 21.54
C ASN A 15 6.40 10.66 20.86
N TYR A 16 6.22 10.38 19.57
CA TYR A 16 6.99 9.44 18.73
C TYR A 16 8.42 9.91 18.38
N ARG A 17 9.31 10.09 19.36
CA ARG A 17 10.71 10.47 19.07
C ARG A 17 11.79 9.56 19.62
N PHE A 18 11.43 8.67 20.54
CA PHE A 18 12.39 7.77 21.17
C PHE A 18 12.34 6.39 20.52
N PHE A 19 13.48 5.96 19.97
CA PHE A 19 13.68 4.62 19.45
C PHE A 19 14.14 3.70 20.58
N GLY A 20 13.50 2.54 20.73
CA GLY A 20 13.86 1.53 21.73
C GLY A 20 12.65 0.96 22.46
N ASP A 21 12.91 -0.01 23.34
CA ASP A 21 11.89 -0.60 24.20
C ASP A 21 11.53 0.38 25.32
N GLN A 22 10.25 0.76 25.41
CA GLN A 22 9.74 1.62 26.47
C GLN A 22 9.14 0.77 27.59
N LEU A 23 9.59 0.99 28.83
CA LEU A 23 9.12 0.27 30.00
C LEU A 23 8.42 1.24 30.96
N ILE A 24 7.13 1.01 31.20
CA ILE A 24 6.42 1.65 32.31
C ILE A 24 6.67 0.79 33.56
N VAL A 25 7.30 1.37 34.56
CA VAL A 25 7.66 0.68 35.80
C VAL A 25 7.12 1.43 37.02
N SER A 26 6.96 0.72 38.14
CA SER A 26 6.61 1.35 39.41
C SER A 26 7.79 2.17 39.96
N GLU A 27 7.51 3.17 40.78
CA GLU A 27 8.55 4.01 41.41
C GLU A 27 9.65 3.19 42.12
N PRO A 28 9.34 2.18 42.96
CA PRO A 28 10.39 1.35 43.57
C PRO A 28 11.24 0.59 42.55
N THR A 29 10.63 0.13 41.45
CA THR A 29 11.33 -0.55 40.37
C THR A 29 12.25 0.41 39.61
N PHE A 30 11.77 1.62 39.32
CA PHE A 30 12.57 2.67 38.68
C PHE A 30 13.82 3.00 39.51
N GLN A 31 13.64 3.22 40.81
CA GLN A 31 14.75 3.50 41.73
C GLN A 31 15.78 2.36 41.74
N SER A 32 15.31 1.11 41.82
CA SER A 32 16.20 -0.06 41.78
C SER A 32 16.95 -0.19 40.45
N ILE A 33 16.30 0.09 39.31
CA ILE A 33 16.96 0.11 37.99
C ILE A 33 18.05 1.18 37.97
N ARG A 34 17.72 2.41 38.40
CA ARG A 34 18.64 3.55 38.40
C ARG A 34 19.89 3.30 39.24
N GLU A 35 19.74 2.72 40.43
CA GLU A 35 20.87 2.39 41.32
C GLU A 35 21.79 1.28 40.77
N ASN A 36 21.26 0.39 39.94
CA ASN A 36 21.98 -0.78 39.43
C ASN A 36 22.42 -0.66 37.96
N ILE A 37 21.94 0.35 37.24
CA ILE A 37 22.45 0.67 35.90
C ILE A 37 23.90 1.15 36.06
N GLN A 38 24.83 0.38 35.53
CA GLN A 38 26.18 0.86 35.31
C GLN A 38 26.13 1.83 34.14
N VAL A 39 25.99 3.12 34.45
CA VAL A 39 26.10 4.21 33.49
C VAL A 39 27.54 4.19 32.96
N GLY A 40 27.78 3.51 31.83
CA GLY A 40 29.06 3.60 31.13
C GLY A 40 29.32 5.03 30.66
N GLU A 41 30.54 5.33 30.20
CA GLU A 41 30.91 6.67 29.69
C GLU A 41 30.01 7.24 28.57
N SER A 42 29.09 6.42 28.01
CA SER A 42 28.18 6.78 26.93
C SER A 42 26.69 6.77 27.31
N ALA A 43 26.36 6.61 28.60
CA ALA A 43 24.97 6.65 29.07
C ALA A 43 24.68 8.00 29.75
N GLU A 44 23.60 8.65 29.35
CA GLU A 44 23.15 9.94 29.90
C GLU A 44 21.74 9.77 30.47
N GLU A 45 21.52 10.26 31.69
CA GLU A 45 20.18 10.30 32.28
C GLU A 45 19.46 11.55 31.78
N LEU A 46 18.38 11.35 31.02
CA LEU A 46 17.55 12.42 30.49
C LEU A 46 16.20 12.39 31.20
N THR A 47 15.80 13.53 31.77
CA THR A 47 14.48 13.73 32.38
C THR A 47 13.61 14.55 31.44
N TYR A 48 12.41 14.05 31.16
CA TYR A 48 11.43 14.72 30.31
C TYR A 48 10.19 15.05 31.12
N GLU A 49 9.74 16.30 31.07
CA GLU A 49 8.41 16.69 31.53
C GLU A 49 7.44 16.56 30.35
N THR A 50 6.36 15.83 30.55
CA THR A 50 5.35 15.59 29.51
C THR A 50 3.98 16.06 29.98
N PHE A 51 3.18 16.54 29.04
CA PHE A 51 1.82 17.00 29.28
C PHE A 51 0.84 16.16 28.49
N GLN A 52 -0.20 15.65 29.15
CA GLN A 52 -1.31 15.00 28.49
C GLN A 52 -2.39 16.03 28.20
N LEU A 53 -2.71 16.21 26.92
CA LEU A 53 -3.84 17.04 26.50
C LEU A 53 -5.14 16.28 26.78
N LEU A 54 -6.05 16.90 27.54
CA LEU A 54 -7.35 16.29 27.89
C LEU A 54 -8.37 16.39 26.75
N ASP A 55 -8.29 17.47 25.96
CA ASP A 55 -9.18 17.73 24.83
C ASP A 55 -8.36 17.74 23.53
N ALA A 56 -8.40 16.63 22.80
CA ALA A 56 -7.61 16.44 21.58
C ALA A 56 -8.02 17.41 20.44
N ASP A 57 -9.26 17.92 20.46
CA ASP A 57 -9.75 18.85 19.44
C ASP A 57 -9.09 20.22 19.55
N GLN A 58 -8.47 20.54 20.69
CA GLN A 58 -7.69 21.76 20.92
C GLN A 58 -6.19 21.57 20.73
N SER A 59 -5.78 20.50 20.05
CA SER A 59 -4.36 20.16 19.88
C SER A 59 -3.56 21.23 19.13
N ASP A 60 -4.18 21.92 18.19
CA ASP A 60 -3.64 23.07 17.46
C ASP A 60 -3.34 24.25 18.40
N VAL A 61 -4.33 24.68 19.18
CA VAL A 61 -4.18 25.80 20.12
C VAL A 61 -3.18 25.46 21.22
N ALA A 62 -3.22 24.24 21.75
CA ALA A 62 -2.27 23.76 22.75
C ALA A 62 -0.83 23.73 22.21
N SER A 63 -0.67 23.35 20.94
CA SER A 63 0.61 23.37 20.24
C SER A 63 1.16 24.79 20.11
N ASP A 64 0.34 25.75 19.70
CA ASP A 64 0.75 27.16 19.59
C ASP A 64 1.19 27.74 20.93
N ILE A 65 0.44 27.45 22.00
CA ILE A 65 0.81 27.86 23.36
C ILE A 65 2.11 27.20 23.78
N PHE A 66 2.25 25.90 23.58
CA PHE A 66 3.45 25.16 23.99
C PHE A 66 4.69 25.68 23.25
N LEU A 67 4.67 25.70 21.93
CA LEU A 67 5.78 26.16 21.09
C LEU A 67 6.11 27.65 21.30
N GLY A 68 5.12 28.48 21.62
CA GLY A 68 5.33 29.91 21.88
C GLY A 68 5.96 30.23 23.23
N ASN A 69 6.00 29.27 24.17
CA ASN A 69 6.50 29.48 25.54
C ASN A 69 7.77 28.67 25.86
N ILE A 70 8.36 27.99 24.88
CA ILE A 70 9.59 27.22 25.03
C ILE A 70 10.69 27.80 24.13
N ASP A 71 11.94 27.66 24.56
CA ASP A 71 13.07 27.89 23.66
C ASP A 71 13.11 26.77 22.60
N ASN A 72 13.45 27.15 21.38
CA ASN A 72 13.43 26.25 20.23
C ASN A 72 14.60 25.25 20.33
N ASP A 73 14.34 24.09 20.93
CA ASP A 73 15.29 22.98 21.05
C ASP A 73 14.90 21.86 20.07
N LEU A 74 15.92 21.31 19.39
CA LEU A 74 15.78 20.18 18.49
C LEU A 74 15.14 18.96 19.13
N PHE A 75 15.13 18.82 20.46
CA PHE A 75 14.53 17.67 21.16
C PHE A 75 13.08 17.87 21.60
N ILE A 76 12.56 19.10 21.61
CA ILE A 76 11.18 19.36 22.02
C ILE A 76 10.22 19.07 20.86
N THR A 77 9.16 18.28 21.12
CA THR A 77 8.08 18.03 20.17
C THR A 77 6.71 18.13 20.82
N ASP A 78 5.78 18.70 20.07
CA ASP A 78 4.36 18.52 20.33
C ASP A 78 3.80 17.35 19.49
N PHE A 79 2.56 16.97 19.80
CA PHE A 79 1.83 15.96 19.05
C PHE A 79 1.27 16.50 17.72
N HIS A 80 0.74 17.73 17.71
CA HIS A 80 -0.01 18.30 16.59
C HIS A 80 0.85 18.51 15.34
N THR A 81 1.97 19.22 15.48
CA THR A 81 2.99 19.43 14.44
C THR A 81 3.53 18.10 13.93
N SER A 82 3.83 17.16 14.82
CA SER A 82 4.33 15.82 14.44
C SER A 82 3.28 15.03 13.62
N TYR A 83 2.02 15.14 14.01
CA TYR A 83 0.89 14.51 13.32
C TYR A 83 0.68 15.12 11.94
N GLU A 84 0.61 16.45 11.84
CA GLU A 84 0.47 17.18 10.58
C GLU A 84 1.62 16.88 9.61
N GLN A 85 2.87 16.89 10.10
CA GLN A 85 4.04 16.55 9.29
C GLN A 85 3.96 15.10 8.78
N SER A 86 3.48 14.17 9.62
CA SER A 86 3.27 12.78 9.22
C SER A 86 2.18 12.66 8.15
N ILE A 87 1.03 13.31 8.32
CA ILE A 87 -0.05 13.32 7.34
C ILE A 87 0.40 13.92 6.01
N GLN A 88 1.14 15.03 6.02
CA GLN A 88 1.66 15.66 4.82
C GLN A 88 2.65 14.73 4.08
N THR A 89 3.59 14.13 4.81
CA THR A 89 4.61 13.23 4.24
C THR A 89 3.98 11.96 3.68
N PHE A 90 3.19 11.24 4.49
CA PHE A 90 2.55 10.01 4.04
C PHE A 90 1.47 10.26 2.99
N GLY A 91 0.75 11.37 3.09
CA GLY A 91 -0.23 11.79 2.08
C GLY A 91 0.42 12.01 0.72
N LEU A 92 1.57 12.69 0.67
CA LEU A 92 2.35 12.86 -0.55
C LEU A 92 2.85 11.52 -1.10
N LEU A 93 3.38 10.64 -0.24
CA LEU A 93 3.86 9.32 -0.65
C LEU A 93 2.73 8.45 -1.21
N ILE A 94 1.57 8.43 -0.57
CA ILE A 94 0.38 7.70 -1.03
C ILE A 94 -0.10 8.27 -2.37
N PHE A 95 -0.11 9.60 -2.54
CA PHE A 95 -0.46 10.22 -3.80
C PHE A 95 0.48 9.81 -4.94
N ILE A 96 1.80 9.92 -4.73
CA ILE A 96 2.80 9.55 -5.73
C ILE A 96 2.69 8.05 -6.07
N ALA A 97 2.65 7.19 -5.05
CA ALA A 97 2.56 5.73 -5.24
C ALA A 97 1.26 5.33 -5.95
N GLY A 98 0.12 5.92 -5.56
CA GLY A 98 -1.18 5.66 -6.17
C GLY A 98 -1.24 6.13 -7.63
N PHE A 99 -0.77 7.35 -7.90
CA PHE A 99 -0.73 7.90 -9.25
C PHE A 99 0.17 7.06 -10.16
N LEU A 100 1.40 6.78 -9.71
CA LEU A 100 2.35 5.97 -10.46
C LEU A 100 1.83 4.55 -10.69
N GLY A 101 1.14 3.98 -9.70
CA GLY A 101 0.43 2.71 -9.80
C GLY A 101 -0.58 2.70 -10.93
N ILE A 102 -1.51 3.67 -10.97
CA ILE A 102 -2.51 3.78 -12.05
C ILE A 102 -1.84 3.94 -13.42
N VAL A 103 -0.80 4.77 -13.53
CA VAL A 103 -0.06 4.96 -14.78
C VAL A 103 0.58 3.66 -15.26
N PHE A 104 1.23 2.90 -14.38
CA PHE A 104 1.80 1.60 -14.74
C PHE A 104 0.74 0.56 -15.10
N LEU A 105 -0.39 0.52 -14.40
CA LEU A 105 -1.50 -0.38 -14.71
C LEU A 105 -2.09 -0.10 -16.10
N LEU A 106 -2.33 1.18 -16.43
CA LEU A 106 -2.81 1.57 -17.74
C LEU A 106 -1.77 1.30 -18.83
N SER A 107 -0.49 1.57 -18.56
CA SER A 107 0.60 1.33 -19.50
C SER A 107 0.75 -0.16 -19.83
N THR A 108 0.84 -1.02 -18.81
CA THR A 108 0.95 -2.47 -19.00
C THR A 108 -0.27 -3.06 -19.68
N GLY A 109 -1.48 -2.63 -19.30
CA GLY A 109 -2.72 -3.01 -19.98
C GLY A 109 -2.73 -2.60 -21.45
N SER A 110 -2.26 -1.39 -21.77
CA SER A 110 -2.18 -0.86 -23.14
C SER A 110 -1.16 -1.63 -23.98
N ILE A 111 0.02 -1.94 -23.43
CA ILE A 111 1.05 -2.74 -24.11
C ILE A 111 0.48 -4.11 -24.47
N LEU A 112 -0.19 -4.77 -23.54
CA LEU A 112 -0.78 -6.08 -23.77
C LEU A 112 -1.90 -6.00 -24.83
N TYR A 113 -2.77 -4.99 -24.75
CA TYR A 113 -3.80 -4.73 -25.76
C TYR A 113 -3.21 -4.54 -27.16
N PHE A 114 -2.19 -3.69 -27.32
CA PHE A 114 -1.56 -3.46 -28.63
C PHE A 114 -0.86 -4.71 -29.18
N LYS A 115 -0.24 -5.52 -28.31
CA LYS A 115 0.32 -6.81 -28.70
C LYS A 115 -0.77 -7.71 -29.28
N GLN A 116 -1.91 -7.85 -28.60
CA GLN A 116 -3.00 -8.71 -29.05
C GLN A 116 -3.68 -8.18 -30.32
N MET A 117 -3.81 -6.86 -30.45
CA MET A 117 -4.28 -6.22 -31.67
C MET A 117 -3.35 -6.51 -32.87
N THR A 118 -2.03 -6.48 -32.65
CA THR A 118 -1.04 -6.83 -33.67
C THR A 118 -1.13 -8.32 -34.06
N GLU A 119 -1.23 -9.22 -33.08
CA GLU A 119 -1.45 -10.65 -33.33
C GLU A 119 -2.74 -10.91 -34.12
N ALA A 120 -3.82 -10.18 -33.80
CA ALA A 120 -5.10 -10.31 -34.49
C ALA A 120 -5.01 -9.93 -35.98
N GLU A 121 -4.25 -8.88 -36.32
CA GLU A 121 -4.00 -8.50 -37.71
C GLU A 121 -3.13 -9.52 -38.45
N GLN A 122 -2.10 -10.06 -37.79
CA GLN A 122 -1.24 -11.10 -38.36
C GLN A 122 -2.00 -12.40 -38.66
N GLU A 123 -2.94 -12.78 -37.77
CA GLU A 123 -3.76 -14.00 -37.92
C GLU A 123 -4.95 -13.81 -38.88
N LYS A 124 -5.19 -12.61 -39.41
CA LYS A 124 -6.34 -12.29 -40.28
C LYS A 124 -6.43 -13.21 -41.51
N GLY A 125 -5.30 -13.56 -42.12
CA GLY A 125 -5.24 -14.49 -43.25
C GLY A 125 -5.77 -15.88 -42.88
N HIS A 126 -5.38 -16.39 -41.70
CA HIS A 126 -5.86 -17.67 -41.20
C HIS A 126 -7.38 -17.64 -40.93
N TYR A 127 -7.89 -16.54 -40.38
CA TYR A 127 -9.33 -16.37 -40.17
C TYR A 127 -10.11 -16.35 -41.49
N ARG A 128 -9.57 -15.71 -42.53
CA ARG A 128 -10.17 -15.74 -43.88
C ARG A 128 -10.26 -17.16 -44.42
N THR A 129 -9.20 -17.95 -44.31
CA THR A 129 -9.20 -19.37 -44.73
C THR A 129 -10.27 -20.17 -43.97
N LEU A 130 -10.35 -20.03 -42.65
CA LEU A 130 -11.40 -20.70 -41.86
C LEU A 130 -12.81 -20.27 -42.27
N ARG A 131 -13.03 -18.98 -42.55
CA ARG A 131 -14.31 -18.46 -43.04
C ARG A 131 -14.67 -19.04 -44.42
N GLN A 132 -13.69 -19.21 -45.31
CA GLN A 132 -13.88 -19.83 -46.63
C GLN A 132 -14.19 -21.33 -46.54
N LEU A 133 -13.67 -22.02 -45.53
CA LEU A 133 -14.00 -23.43 -45.23
C LEU A 133 -15.39 -23.60 -44.58
N GLY A 134 -16.14 -22.51 -44.38
CA GLY A 134 -17.51 -22.55 -43.87
C GLY A 134 -17.67 -22.34 -42.36
N PHE A 135 -16.59 -22.07 -41.61
CA PHE A 135 -16.71 -21.79 -40.18
C PHE A 135 -17.48 -20.49 -39.91
N GLN A 136 -18.38 -20.53 -38.94
CA GLN A 136 -19.07 -19.32 -38.48
C GLN A 136 -18.16 -18.46 -37.60
N VAL A 137 -18.42 -17.15 -37.57
CA VAL A 137 -17.67 -16.19 -36.73
C VAL A 137 -17.65 -16.63 -35.27
N ASN A 138 -18.77 -17.13 -34.75
CA ASN A 138 -18.88 -17.57 -33.36
C ASN A 138 -17.98 -18.78 -33.05
N ASP A 139 -17.77 -19.68 -34.00
CA ASP A 139 -16.94 -20.87 -33.78
C ASP A 139 -15.46 -20.50 -33.70
N ILE A 140 -15.02 -19.59 -34.57
CA ILE A 140 -13.65 -19.02 -34.52
C ILE A 140 -13.47 -18.23 -33.21
N MET A 141 -14.46 -17.41 -32.83
CA MET A 141 -14.39 -16.60 -31.62
C MET A 141 -14.32 -17.43 -30.33
N LYS A 142 -14.91 -18.63 -30.26
CA LYS A 142 -14.77 -19.52 -29.08
C LYS A 142 -13.31 -19.86 -28.81
N GLY A 143 -12.54 -20.17 -29.86
CA GLY A 143 -11.11 -20.45 -29.76
C GLY A 143 -10.31 -19.22 -29.34
N ILE A 144 -10.58 -18.08 -29.98
CA ILE A 144 -9.93 -16.80 -29.67
C ILE A 144 -10.19 -16.39 -28.22
N ILE A 145 -11.43 -16.49 -27.74
CA ILE A 145 -11.77 -16.14 -26.36
C ILE A 145 -11.00 -17.01 -25.37
N ARG A 146 -10.88 -18.32 -25.61
CA ARG A 146 -10.08 -19.21 -24.77
C ARG A 146 -8.60 -18.79 -24.76
N LYS A 147 -8.00 -18.55 -25.94
CA LYS A 147 -6.62 -18.04 -26.06
C LYS A 147 -6.46 -16.74 -25.26
N GLN A 148 -7.39 -15.81 -25.42
CA GLN A 148 -7.32 -14.50 -24.80
C GLN A 148 -7.45 -14.53 -23.28
N LEU A 149 -8.33 -15.40 -22.76
CA LEU A 149 -8.49 -15.59 -21.33
C LEU A 149 -7.18 -16.05 -20.69
N PHE A 150 -6.44 -16.99 -21.29
CA PHE A 150 -5.13 -17.38 -20.77
C PHE A 150 -4.14 -16.21 -20.74
N VAL A 151 -4.11 -15.41 -21.80
CA VAL A 151 -3.19 -14.25 -21.92
C VAL A 151 -3.44 -13.20 -20.84
N TYR A 152 -4.69 -12.93 -20.48
CA TYR A 152 -5.01 -11.91 -19.45
C TYR A 152 -5.13 -12.47 -18.03
N ILE A 153 -5.65 -13.69 -17.85
CA ILE A 153 -5.86 -14.28 -16.52
C ILE A 153 -4.52 -14.62 -15.86
N ILE A 154 -3.52 -15.10 -16.61
CA ILE A 154 -2.23 -15.48 -16.00
C ILE A 154 -1.56 -14.28 -15.32
N PRO A 155 -1.34 -13.13 -15.99
CA PRO A 155 -0.77 -11.95 -15.32
C PRO A 155 -1.67 -11.41 -14.21
N LEU A 156 -3.00 -11.38 -14.42
CA LEU A 156 -3.96 -10.93 -13.41
C LEU A 156 -3.84 -11.77 -12.13
N ALA A 157 -3.84 -13.10 -12.24
CA ALA A 157 -3.73 -14.00 -11.11
C ALA A 157 -2.41 -13.83 -10.36
N ILE A 158 -1.29 -13.71 -11.08
CA ILE A 158 0.02 -13.46 -10.47
C ILE A 158 0.01 -12.14 -9.69
N GLY A 159 -0.54 -11.07 -10.27
CA GLY A 159 -0.64 -9.77 -9.60
C GLY A 159 -1.52 -9.83 -8.34
N LEU A 160 -2.66 -10.52 -8.39
CA LEU A 160 -3.54 -10.69 -7.23
C LEU A 160 -2.89 -11.54 -6.13
N LEU A 161 -2.15 -12.59 -6.49
CA LEU A 161 -1.38 -13.38 -5.52
C LEU A 161 -0.28 -12.55 -4.87
N HIS A 162 0.41 -11.72 -5.66
CA HIS A 162 1.43 -10.81 -5.13
C HIS A 162 0.83 -9.78 -4.16
N ALA A 163 -0.33 -9.20 -4.49
CA ALA A 163 -1.05 -8.28 -3.60
C ALA A 163 -1.53 -8.97 -2.31
N ALA A 164 -2.02 -10.20 -2.39
CA ALA A 164 -2.42 -10.98 -1.21
C ALA A 164 -1.23 -11.33 -0.31
N PHE A 165 -0.06 -11.61 -0.89
CA PHE A 165 1.17 -11.78 -0.13
C PHE A 165 1.61 -10.48 0.55
N ALA A 166 1.53 -9.35 -0.16
CA ALA A 166 1.82 -8.03 0.41
C ALA A 166 0.89 -7.68 1.57
N LEU A 167 -0.39 -8.07 1.53
CA LEU A 167 -1.32 -7.90 2.64
C LEU A 167 -0.89 -8.71 3.87
N ASN A 168 -0.50 -9.97 3.69
CA ASN A 168 -0.02 -10.81 4.79
C ASN A 168 1.25 -10.23 5.42
N VAL A 169 2.27 -9.91 4.63
CA VAL A 169 3.53 -9.37 5.13
C VAL A 169 3.34 -7.98 5.74
N GLY A 170 2.58 -7.12 5.08
CA GLY A 170 2.30 -5.75 5.54
C GLY A 170 1.53 -5.73 6.86
N SER A 171 0.62 -6.68 7.08
CA SER A 171 -0.12 -6.78 8.35
C SER A 171 0.75 -7.12 9.56
N VAL A 172 1.91 -7.75 9.34
CA VAL A 172 2.89 -8.07 10.40
C VAL A 172 3.87 -6.92 10.62
N LEU A 173 4.26 -6.21 9.54
CA LEU A 173 5.27 -5.16 9.60
C LEU A 173 4.71 -3.78 9.98
N ILE A 174 3.43 -3.52 9.69
CA ILE A 174 2.81 -2.21 9.88
C ILE A 174 1.65 -2.36 10.84
N VAL A 175 1.65 -1.58 11.91
CA VAL A 175 0.54 -1.46 12.87
C VAL A 175 -0.55 -0.57 12.29
N ALA A 176 -1.06 -0.91 11.11
CA ALA A 176 -2.15 -0.19 10.46
C ALA A 176 -2.98 -1.13 9.57
N SER A 177 -4.25 -0.79 9.38
CA SER A 177 -5.15 -1.56 8.52
C SER A 177 -4.79 -1.40 7.04
N MET A 178 -4.09 -2.38 6.48
CA MET A 178 -3.72 -2.43 5.06
C MET A 178 -4.80 -3.07 4.17
N LEU A 179 -5.87 -3.60 4.75
CA LEU A 179 -6.89 -4.35 4.02
C LEU A 179 -7.62 -3.47 3.00
N THR A 180 -8.19 -2.35 3.46
CA THR A 180 -8.96 -1.42 2.61
C THR A 180 -8.16 -0.92 1.40
N PRO A 181 -6.96 -0.32 1.55
CA PRO A 181 -6.20 0.17 0.40
C PRO A 181 -5.80 -0.96 -0.57
N ILE A 182 -5.44 -2.14 -0.06
CA ILE A 182 -5.08 -3.28 -0.91
C ILE A 182 -6.29 -3.77 -1.71
N ILE A 183 -7.45 -3.95 -1.08
CA ILE A 183 -8.68 -4.36 -1.79
C ILE A 183 -9.09 -3.34 -2.85
N MET A 184 -9.00 -2.03 -2.54
CA MET A 184 -9.27 -0.97 -3.53
C MET A 184 -8.32 -1.06 -4.74
N SER A 185 -7.02 -1.26 -4.50
CA SER A 185 -6.05 -1.41 -5.59
C SER A 185 -6.28 -2.67 -6.43
N MET A 186 -6.61 -3.81 -5.80
CA MET A 186 -6.96 -5.06 -6.49
C MET A 186 -8.21 -4.89 -7.36
N ALA A 187 -9.23 -4.18 -6.86
CA ALA A 187 -10.45 -3.90 -7.62
C ALA A 187 -10.16 -3.02 -8.86
N ALA A 188 -9.33 -1.98 -8.72
CA ALA A 188 -8.88 -1.16 -9.84
C ALA A 188 -8.10 -2.00 -10.87
N TYR A 189 -7.18 -2.86 -10.40
CA TYR A 189 -6.40 -3.75 -11.24
C TYR A 189 -7.26 -4.71 -12.08
N ILE A 190 -8.22 -5.39 -11.43
CA ILE A 190 -9.19 -6.27 -12.09
C ILE A 190 -10.00 -5.48 -13.12
N THR A 191 -10.50 -4.30 -12.75
CA THR A 191 -11.34 -3.47 -13.63
C THR A 191 -10.59 -3.09 -14.91
N ILE A 192 -9.34 -2.63 -14.79
CA ILE A 192 -8.50 -2.26 -15.94
C ILE A 192 -8.21 -3.48 -16.83
N TYR A 193 -7.87 -4.62 -16.23
CA TYR A 193 -7.62 -5.85 -17.00
C TYR A 193 -8.85 -6.35 -17.75
N LEU A 194 -10.02 -6.33 -17.10
CA LEU A 194 -11.29 -6.68 -17.73
C LEU A 194 -11.63 -5.72 -18.87
N MET A 195 -11.43 -4.42 -18.68
CA MET A 195 -11.62 -3.41 -19.73
C MET A 195 -10.79 -3.76 -20.98
N PHE A 196 -9.47 -3.97 -20.83
CA PHE A 196 -8.61 -4.31 -21.97
C PHE A 196 -8.96 -5.67 -22.57
N THR A 197 -9.34 -6.66 -21.77
CA THR A 197 -9.80 -7.97 -22.28
C THR A 197 -11.02 -7.83 -23.17
N ILE A 198 -12.01 -7.01 -22.76
CA ILE A 198 -13.22 -6.75 -23.54
C ILE A 198 -12.87 -6.02 -24.84
N LEU A 199 -11.99 -5.01 -24.79
CA LEU A 199 -11.53 -4.29 -25.98
C LEU A 199 -10.86 -5.23 -26.98
N THR A 200 -9.98 -6.11 -26.51
CA THR A 200 -9.30 -7.11 -27.32
C THR A 200 -10.27 -8.09 -27.98
N ILE A 201 -11.22 -8.65 -27.22
CA ILE A 201 -12.22 -9.59 -27.77
C ILE A 201 -13.08 -8.91 -28.84
N ARG A 202 -13.47 -7.64 -28.62
CA ARG A 202 -14.21 -6.85 -29.62
C ARG A 202 -13.38 -6.61 -30.87
N TYR A 203 -12.08 -6.33 -30.72
CA TYR A 203 -11.16 -6.13 -31.84
C TYR A 203 -11.04 -7.39 -32.70
N TYR A 204 -10.73 -8.53 -32.10
CA TYR A 204 -10.69 -9.83 -32.80
C TYR A 204 -12.00 -10.14 -33.52
N ARG A 205 -13.16 -9.93 -32.87
CA ARG A 205 -14.46 -10.15 -33.50
C ARG A 205 -14.66 -9.28 -34.75
N SER A 206 -14.19 -8.03 -34.72
CA SER A 206 -14.23 -7.13 -35.87
C SER A 206 -13.40 -7.68 -37.03
N ILE A 207 -12.18 -8.15 -36.77
CA ILE A 207 -11.31 -8.75 -37.80
C ILE A 207 -11.95 -9.99 -38.40
N VAL A 208 -12.42 -10.94 -37.58
CA VAL A 208 -13.03 -12.19 -38.05
C VAL A 208 -14.29 -11.91 -38.88
N ARG A 209 -15.10 -10.91 -38.48
CA ARG A 209 -16.29 -10.51 -39.23
C ARG A 209 -15.95 -9.92 -40.61
N LYS A 210 -14.85 -9.17 -40.70
CA LYS A 210 -14.35 -8.54 -41.95
C LYS A 210 -13.50 -9.49 -42.81
N ALA A 211 -13.30 -10.74 -42.40
CA ALA A 211 -12.41 -11.67 -43.09
C ALA A 211 -12.99 -12.31 -44.36
N LEU A 212 -14.13 -11.84 -44.86
CA LEU A 212 -14.72 -12.22 -46.15
C LEU A 212 -14.68 -11.03 -47.11
#